data_AF-A0A6A4T9N7-F1
#
_entry.id   AF-A0A6A4T9N7-F1
#
_cell.length_a   1.000
_cell.length_b   1.000
_cell.length_c   1.000
_cell.angle_alpha   90.00
_cell.angle_beta   90.00
_cell.angle_gamma   90.00
#
_symmetry.space_group_name_H-M   'P 1'
#
loop_
_entity.id
_entity.type
_entity.pdbx_description
1 polymer ?
#
loop_
_entity_poly.entity_id
_entity_poly.type
_entity_poly.pdbx_seq_one_letter_code
_entity_poly.pdbx_strand_id
1 'polypeptide(L)'
;MLTACLLGALLCQVWSSAERHHDKEELRPRALRPWRSQSTGLVRVKRDWIIPPIRVLENSKQVPEDLVQIKSDKIFTGEVIYMLEGPGVDQEPKNLFEIDDKTGVIRSKRPLDREKHNSFTHVLPTVTLNSLLNVSFVECMRC
;
A
#
# COMPACT_ATOMS: atom_id res chain seq x y z
N MET A 1 -26.53 -47.68 -48.98
CA MET A 1 -25.49 -47.61 -47.93
C MET A 1 -24.27 -46.82 -48.44
N LEU A 2 -24.42 -45.55 -48.82
CA LEU A 2 -23.30 -44.71 -49.29
C LEU A 2 -23.61 -43.19 -49.14
N THR A 3 -24.16 -42.76 -48.00
CA THR A 3 -24.38 -41.31 -47.73
C THR A 3 -24.31 -40.99 -46.24
N ALA A 4 -23.23 -41.37 -45.57
CA ALA A 4 -23.01 -41.02 -44.15
C ALA A 4 -21.60 -40.48 -43.84
N CYS A 5 -20.76 -40.20 -44.85
CA CYS A 5 -19.36 -39.80 -44.64
C CYS A 5 -19.05 -38.30 -44.86
N LEU A 6 -20.04 -37.46 -45.18
CA LEU A 6 -19.78 -36.03 -45.47
C LEU A 6 -20.14 -35.05 -44.34
N LEU A 7 -20.65 -35.52 -43.21
CA LEU A 7 -20.94 -34.66 -42.05
C LEU A 7 -19.89 -34.75 -40.93
N GLY A 8 -18.86 -35.59 -41.09
CA GLY A 8 -17.78 -35.74 -40.11
C GLY A 8 -16.64 -34.72 -40.22
N ALA A 9 -16.62 -33.88 -41.26
CA ALA A 9 -15.52 -32.93 -41.50
C ALA A 9 -15.75 -31.53 -40.89
N LEU A 10 -16.94 -31.24 -40.35
CA LEU A 10 -17.25 -29.92 -39.78
C LEU A 10 -17.09 -29.82 -38.26
N LEU A 11 -16.88 -30.94 -37.55
CA LEU A 11 -16.61 -30.94 -36.10
C LEU A 11 -15.12 -30.79 -35.76
N CYS A 12 -14.20 -30.90 -36.73
CA CYS A 12 -12.77 -30.66 -36.49
C CYS A 12 -12.42 -29.18 -36.30
N GLN A 13 -13.34 -28.23 -36.56
CA GLN A 13 -13.07 -26.80 -36.36
C GLN A 13 -13.37 -26.29 -34.94
N VAL A 14 -14.07 -27.10 -34.12
CA VAL A 14 -14.44 -26.71 -32.74
C VAL A 14 -13.47 -27.25 -31.68
N TRP A 15 -12.59 -28.18 -32.04
CA TRP A 15 -11.39 -28.51 -31.24
C TRP A 15 -10.22 -27.59 -31.60
N SER A 16 -10.50 -26.29 -31.74
CA SER A 16 -9.52 -25.23 -31.43
C SER A 16 -9.37 -25.04 -29.90
N SER A 17 -9.92 -25.96 -29.10
CA SER A 17 -9.61 -26.15 -27.68
C SER A 17 -8.40 -27.05 -27.53
N ALA A 18 -7.22 -26.48 -27.66
CA ALA A 18 -6.10 -26.88 -26.83
C ALA A 18 -5.10 -25.73 -26.93
N GLU A 19 -5.13 -24.92 -25.89
CA GLU A 19 -4.19 -23.85 -25.63
C GLU A 19 -2.78 -24.24 -26.08
N ARG A 20 -2.18 -23.38 -26.91
CA ARG A 20 -0.74 -23.38 -27.14
C ARG A 20 -0.07 -23.44 -25.78
N HIS A 21 0.60 -24.56 -25.49
CA HIS A 21 1.56 -24.66 -24.42
C HIS A 21 2.63 -23.60 -24.70
N HIS A 22 2.48 -22.47 -24.03
CA HIS A 22 3.50 -21.44 -23.93
C HIS A 22 4.53 -22.03 -22.98
N ASP A 23 5.66 -22.49 -23.54
CA ASP A 23 6.80 -22.95 -22.75
C ASP A 23 7.17 -21.83 -21.76
N LYS A 24 6.88 -22.08 -20.48
CA LYS A 24 7.34 -21.26 -19.37
C LYS A 24 8.81 -21.58 -19.18
N GLU A 25 9.67 -20.85 -19.89
CA GLU A 25 11.07 -20.75 -19.51
C GLU A 25 11.10 -20.16 -18.09
N GLU A 26 11.36 -21.05 -17.12
CA GLU A 26 11.53 -20.75 -15.71
C GLU A 26 12.78 -19.89 -15.53
N LEU A 27 12.67 -18.61 -15.87
CA LEU A 27 13.56 -17.57 -15.40
C LEU A 27 13.35 -17.45 -13.88
N ARG A 28 14.06 -18.32 -13.15
CA ARG A 28 14.43 -18.09 -11.75
C ARG A 28 14.85 -16.62 -11.66
N PRO A 29 14.14 -15.75 -10.93
CA PRO A 29 14.72 -14.46 -10.63
C PRO A 29 15.95 -14.82 -9.81
N ARG A 30 17.15 -14.65 -10.39
CA ARG A 30 18.34 -14.39 -9.59
C ARG A 30 17.85 -13.41 -8.55
N ALA A 31 17.89 -13.80 -7.29
CA ALA A 31 17.70 -12.87 -6.19
C ALA A 31 18.78 -11.81 -6.36
N LEU A 32 18.49 -10.77 -7.14
CA LEU A 32 19.29 -9.59 -7.28
C LEU A 32 19.18 -8.93 -5.92
N ARG A 33 20.06 -9.33 -5.01
CA ARG A 33 20.29 -8.56 -3.79
C ARG A 33 20.85 -7.23 -4.29
N PRO A 34 20.08 -6.12 -4.25
CA PRO A 34 20.53 -4.85 -4.80
C PRO A 34 21.71 -4.27 -3.98
N TRP A 35 22.05 -4.93 -2.88
CA TRP A 35 22.96 -4.45 -1.86
C TRP A 35 24.45 -4.73 -2.09
N ARG A 36 24.83 -5.50 -3.12
CA ARG A 36 26.24 -5.79 -3.33
C ARG A 36 26.87 -4.68 -4.15
N SER A 37 27.13 -3.53 -3.53
CA SER A 37 28.02 -2.52 -4.12
C SER A 37 29.42 -3.13 -4.20
N GLN A 38 29.96 -3.18 -5.41
CA GLN A 38 31.30 -3.69 -5.71
C GLN A 38 32.32 -2.57 -5.44
N SER A 39 32.29 -2.03 -4.22
CA SER A 39 33.18 -0.97 -3.75
C SER A 39 34.06 -1.51 -2.64
N THR A 40 35.35 -1.25 -2.71
CA THR A 40 36.41 -1.77 -1.81
C THR A 40 36.38 -1.19 -0.39
N GLY A 41 35.21 -0.89 0.17
CA GLY A 41 35.03 -0.35 1.51
C GLY A 41 33.59 -0.47 2.03
N LEU A 42 33.42 -0.37 3.35
CA LEU A 42 32.11 -0.38 4.01
C LEU A 42 31.31 0.89 3.65
N VAL A 43 30.41 0.80 2.68
CA VAL A 43 29.49 1.89 2.35
C VAL A 43 28.37 1.91 3.38
N ARG A 44 28.32 2.98 4.18
CA ARG A 44 27.19 3.23 5.10
C ARG A 44 25.99 3.63 4.27
N VAL A 45 24.86 2.95 4.50
CA VAL A 45 23.60 3.33 3.88
C VAL A 45 22.60 3.73 4.95
N LYS A 46 21.91 4.84 4.63
CA LYS A 46 20.84 5.38 5.44
C LYS A 46 19.67 4.39 5.39
N ARG A 47 19.22 3.94 6.56
CA ARG A 47 18.03 3.09 6.67
C ARG A 47 16.79 3.92 6.37
N ASP A 48 15.78 3.27 5.79
CA ASP A 48 14.45 3.86 5.64
C ASP A 48 13.71 3.80 6.99
N TRP A 49 13.03 4.89 7.34
CA TRP A 49 12.30 5.05 8.60
C TRP A 49 10.90 4.43 8.56
N ILE A 50 10.74 3.17 8.92
CA ILE A 50 9.41 2.53 8.95
C ILE A 50 8.61 3.05 10.16
N ILE A 51 7.39 3.55 9.92
CA ILE A 51 6.46 3.94 10.98
C ILE A 51 5.77 2.65 11.48
N PRO A 52 5.90 2.29 12.77
CA PRO A 52 5.21 1.12 13.29
C PRO A 52 3.69 1.33 13.32
N PRO A 53 2.90 0.24 13.40
CA PRO A 53 1.46 0.32 13.62
C PRO A 53 1.09 1.20 14.81
N ILE A 54 0.15 2.11 14.61
CA ILE A 54 -0.42 3.00 15.63
C ILE A 54 -1.66 2.33 16.18
N ARG A 55 -1.71 2.13 17.49
CA ARG A 55 -2.85 1.50 18.17
C ARG A 55 -3.73 2.57 18.77
N VAL A 56 -5.03 2.55 18.44
CA VAL A 56 -6.00 3.56 18.85
C VAL A 56 -7.17 2.88 19.54
N LEU A 57 -7.71 3.51 20.58
CA LEU A 57 -8.86 3.00 21.32
C LEU A 57 -10.14 3.19 20.50
N GLU A 58 -10.97 2.15 20.39
CA GLU A 58 -12.30 2.29 19.80
C GLU A 58 -13.19 3.20 20.64
N ASN A 59 -14.18 3.83 19.99
CA ASN A 59 -15.22 4.62 20.64
C ASN A 59 -14.68 5.72 21.58
N SER A 60 -13.52 6.28 21.26
CA SER A 60 -12.96 7.41 21.99
C SER A 60 -13.98 8.55 22.10
N LYS A 61 -14.16 9.06 23.33
CA LYS A 61 -15.09 10.16 23.62
C LYS A 61 -14.51 11.52 23.24
N GLN A 62 -13.19 11.60 23.07
CA GLN A 62 -12.50 12.83 22.76
C GLN A 62 -12.28 12.88 21.25
N VAL A 63 -13.02 13.76 20.57
CA VAL A 63 -12.92 13.91 19.12
C VAL A 63 -12.93 15.41 18.79
N PRO A 64 -11.99 15.92 17.97
CA PRO A 64 -10.90 15.20 17.32
C PRO A 64 -9.84 14.66 18.31
N GLU A 65 -9.28 13.48 18.02
CA GLU A 65 -8.20 12.86 18.80
C GLU A 65 -6.88 12.93 18.03
N ASP A 66 -5.83 13.46 18.65
CA ASP A 66 -4.48 13.45 18.07
C ASP A 66 -3.87 12.06 18.26
N LEU A 67 -3.59 11.37 17.14
CA LEU A 67 -3.12 9.98 17.16
C LEU A 67 -1.59 9.90 17.16
N VAL A 68 -0.96 10.63 16.25
CA VAL A 68 0.49 10.62 16.07
C VAL A 68 0.96 11.91 15.40
N GLN A 69 2.20 12.31 15.65
CA GLN A 69 2.88 13.33 14.88
C GLN A 69 4.00 12.71 14.06
N ILE A 70 3.97 12.93 12.74
CA ILE A 70 5.02 12.52 11.83
C ILE A 70 5.95 13.71 11.57
N LYS A 71 7.25 13.43 11.56
CA LYS A 71 8.28 14.43 11.27
C LYS A 71 9.22 13.93 10.18
N SER A 72 9.42 14.74 9.16
CA SER A 72 10.43 14.49 8.14
C SER A 72 11.82 14.86 8.65
N ASP A 73 12.82 14.01 8.36
CA ASP A 73 14.24 14.30 8.59
C ASP A 73 14.71 15.61 7.93
N LYS A 74 13.98 16.07 6.90
CA LYS A 74 14.33 17.25 6.11
C LYS A 74 13.62 18.53 6.55
N ILE A 75 13.02 18.52 7.74
CA ILE A 75 12.37 19.71 8.34
C ILE A 75 13.29 20.94 8.40
N PHE A 76 14.61 20.76 8.48
CA PHE A 76 15.57 21.85 8.52
C PHE A 76 16.02 22.34 7.13
N THR A 77 15.66 21.64 6.06
CA THR A 77 16.12 21.93 4.69
C THR A 77 15.13 22.80 3.90
N GLY A 78 13.92 22.99 4.41
CA GLY A 78 12.88 23.82 3.79
C GLY A 78 11.51 23.55 4.39
N GLU A 79 10.49 24.19 3.82
CA GLU A 79 9.10 23.90 4.18
C GLU A 79 8.75 22.45 3.80
N VAL A 80 8.04 21.75 4.67
CA VAL A 80 7.55 20.40 4.43
C VAL A 80 6.04 20.42 4.55
N ILE A 81 5.36 20.06 3.47
CA ILE A 81 3.90 19.93 3.43
C ILE A 81 3.57 18.46 3.56
N TYR A 82 2.86 18.11 4.62
CA TYR A 82 2.41 16.76 4.91
C TYR A 82 1.06 16.51 4.25
N MET A 83 0.93 15.35 3.61
CA MET A 83 -0.33 14.87 3.04
C MET A 83 -0.57 13.44 3.52
N LEU A 84 -1.85 13.08 3.60
CA LEU A 84 -2.30 11.77 4.02
C LEU A 84 -3.31 11.27 2.98
N GLU A 85 -3.11 10.05 2.51
CA GLU A 85 -3.97 9.39 1.53
C GLU A 85 -4.31 7.97 2.00
N GLY A 86 -5.50 7.49 1.69
CA GLY A 86 -5.97 6.14 2.01
C GLY A 86 -7.42 6.08 2.51
N PRO A 87 -7.88 4.87 2.86
CA PRO A 87 -9.19 4.65 3.49
C PRO A 87 -9.29 5.44 4.79
N GLY A 88 -10.38 6.16 4.99
CA GLY A 88 -10.49 7.08 6.14
C GLY A 88 -10.23 8.54 5.77
N VAL A 89 -9.62 8.82 4.63
CA VAL A 89 -9.27 10.17 4.19
C VAL A 89 -9.98 10.51 2.88
N ASP A 90 -9.43 10.05 1.75
CA ASP A 90 -9.94 10.25 0.39
C ASP A 90 -10.76 9.05 -0.11
N GLN A 91 -10.44 7.85 0.38
CA GLN A 91 -11.13 6.59 0.07
C GLN A 91 -12.14 6.20 1.15
N GLU A 92 -13.12 5.39 0.77
CA GLU A 92 -14.17 4.92 1.69
C GLU A 92 -13.55 4.04 2.80
N PRO A 93 -13.94 4.20 4.07
CA PRO A 93 -14.86 5.20 4.63
C PRO A 93 -14.27 6.61 4.64
N LYS A 94 -14.95 7.62 4.09
CA LYS A 94 -14.36 8.97 4.00
C LYS A 94 -14.48 9.76 5.31
N ASN A 95 -13.57 10.73 5.49
CA ASN A 95 -13.61 11.73 6.58
C ASN A 95 -13.51 11.16 8.01
N LEU A 96 -12.75 10.08 8.21
CA LEU A 96 -12.38 9.58 9.53
C LEU A 96 -11.07 10.17 10.05
N PHE A 97 -10.10 10.43 9.17
CA PHE A 97 -8.79 10.97 9.54
C PHE A 97 -8.51 12.29 8.81
N GLU A 98 -7.65 13.09 9.43
CA GLU A 98 -7.03 14.24 8.79
C GLU A 98 -5.59 14.40 9.25
N ILE A 99 -4.80 15.13 8.48
CA ILE A 99 -3.45 15.53 8.84
C ILE A 99 -3.35 17.05 8.78
N ASP A 100 -2.62 17.61 9.75
CA ASP A 100 -2.18 19.00 9.71
C ASP A 100 -0.97 19.10 8.77
N ASP A 101 -1.13 19.88 7.70
CA ASP A 101 -0.17 20.02 6.61
C ASP A 101 1.17 20.63 7.05
N LYS A 102 1.17 21.43 8.11
CA LYS A 102 2.35 22.11 8.64
C LYS A 102 3.00 21.33 9.77
N THR A 103 2.21 20.79 10.68
CA THR A 103 2.74 20.13 11.89
C THR A 103 2.95 18.63 11.71
N GLY A 104 2.31 18.00 10.73
CA GLY A 104 2.35 16.55 10.49
C GLY A 104 1.57 15.74 11.52
N VAL A 105 0.68 16.37 12.29
CA VAL A 105 -0.18 15.70 13.28
C VAL A 105 -1.37 15.04 12.57
N ILE A 106 -1.51 13.73 12.74
CA ILE A 106 -2.68 12.96 12.28
C ILE A 106 -3.71 12.93 13.40
N ARG A 107 -4.97 13.21 13.05
CA ARG A 107 -6.12 13.21 13.96
C ARG A 107 -7.24 12.33 13.46
N SER A 108 -7.97 11.68 14.36
CA SER A 108 -9.27 11.09 14.03
C SER A 108 -10.39 12.09 14.27
N LYS A 109 -11.22 12.32 13.23
CA LYS A 109 -12.38 13.21 13.23
C LYS A 109 -13.63 12.63 13.85
N ARG A 110 -13.66 11.31 14.06
CA ARG A 110 -14.81 10.56 14.57
C ARG A 110 -14.32 9.39 15.43
N PRO A 111 -15.14 8.89 16.37
CA PRO A 111 -14.81 7.68 17.09
C PRO A 111 -14.67 6.51 16.12
N LEU A 112 -13.61 5.72 16.29
CA LEU A 112 -13.37 4.52 15.49
C LEU A 112 -14.21 3.36 16.03
N ASP A 113 -14.80 2.59 15.13
CA ASP A 113 -15.57 1.40 15.46
C ASP A 113 -14.90 0.18 14.81
N ARG A 114 -14.34 -0.70 15.65
CA ARG A 114 -13.60 -1.88 15.22
C ARG A 114 -14.48 -2.86 14.45
N GLU A 115 -15.76 -2.97 14.79
CA GLU A 115 -16.69 -3.90 14.14
C GLU A 115 -17.02 -3.42 12.71
N LYS A 116 -16.91 -2.12 12.45
CA LYS A 116 -17.01 -1.55 11.11
C LYS A 116 -15.69 -1.66 10.34
N HIS A 117 -14.59 -1.24 10.97
CA HIS A 117 -13.24 -1.27 10.38
C HIS A 117 -12.20 -1.51 11.49
N ASN A 118 -11.50 -2.65 11.41
CA ASN A 118 -10.51 -3.02 12.42
C ASN A 118 -9.13 -2.35 12.21
N SER A 119 -8.84 -1.92 10.98
CA SER A 119 -7.55 -1.36 10.62
C SER A 119 -7.64 -0.45 9.39
N PHE A 120 -6.70 0.50 9.32
CA PHE A 120 -6.57 1.43 8.21
C PHE A 120 -5.11 1.53 7.76
N THR A 121 -4.90 1.52 6.45
CA THR A 121 -3.57 1.61 5.86
C THR A 121 -3.48 2.89 5.05
N HIS A 122 -2.62 3.81 5.46
CA HIS A 122 -2.45 5.11 4.81
C HIS A 122 -1.07 5.27 4.18
N VAL A 123 -1.03 6.06 3.12
CA VAL A 123 0.20 6.50 2.46
C VAL A 123 0.44 7.97 2.81
N LEU A 124 1.71 8.32 3.01
CA LEU A 124 2.14 9.66 3.40
C LEU A 124 3.00 10.29 2.30
N PRO A 125 2.39 10.86 1.25
CA PRO A 125 3.14 11.65 0.30
C PRO A 125 3.65 12.94 0.95
N THR A 126 4.89 13.32 0.62
CA THR A 126 5.43 14.64 1.00
C THR A 126 5.74 15.44 -0.26
N VAL A 127 5.11 16.61 -0.37
CA VAL A 127 5.13 17.41 -1.62
C VAL A 127 6.50 18.01 -1.88
N THR A 128 7.23 18.41 -0.84
CA THR A 128 8.48 19.14 -1.02
C THR A 128 9.66 18.28 -1.47
N LEU A 129 9.51 16.95 -1.51
CA LEU A 129 10.62 16.05 -1.79
C LEU A 129 10.28 14.87 -2.71
N ASN A 130 9.04 14.73 -3.17
CA ASN A 130 8.54 13.51 -3.83
C ASN A 130 8.95 12.24 -3.08
N SER A 131 9.13 12.32 -1.76
CA SER A 131 9.41 11.18 -0.91
C SER A 131 8.09 10.65 -0.39
N LEU A 132 7.76 9.43 -0.75
CA LEU A 132 6.72 8.69 -0.04
C LEU A 132 7.31 8.32 1.31
N LEU A 133 6.85 8.97 2.38
CA LEU A 133 7.10 8.48 3.71
C LEU A 133 6.26 7.22 3.90
N ASN A 134 6.82 6.30 4.68
CA ASN A 134 6.36 4.94 4.85
C ASN A 134 4.86 4.83 5.16
N VAL A 135 4.29 3.69 4.78
CA VAL A 135 2.90 3.33 5.03
C VAL A 135 2.64 3.36 6.53
N SER A 136 1.62 4.09 6.97
CA SER A 136 1.16 4.09 8.36
C SER A 136 -0.05 3.18 8.51
N PHE A 137 0.00 2.27 9.49
CA PHE A 137 -1.08 1.34 9.79
C PHE A 137 -1.74 1.76 11.11
N VAL A 138 -3.03 2.04 11.10
CA VAL A 138 -3.81 2.32 12.30
C VAL A 138 -4.60 1.06 12.65
N GLU A 139 -4.43 0.55 13.87
CA GLU A 139 -5.13 -0.61 14.40
C GLU A 139 -6.12 -0.17 15.48
N CYS A 140 -7.39 -0.53 15.30
CA CYS A 140 -8.46 -0.20 16.25
C CYS A 140 -8.54 -1.28 17.35
N MET A 141 -8.28 -0.90 18.59
CA MET A 141 -8.32 -1.80 19.75
C MET A 141 -9.63 -1.66 20.51
N ARG A 142 -10.13 -2.78 21.06
CA ARG A 142 -11.23 -2.74 22.02
C ARG A 142 -10.83 -2.02 23.29
N CYS A 143 -11.78 -1.31 23.88
CA CYS A 143 -11.69 -0.78 25.24
C CYS A 143 -11.83 -1.87 26.31
#